data_AF-A0A6A0BGR3-F1
#
_entry.id   AF-A0A6A0BGR3-F1
#
_cell.length_a   1.000
_cell.length_b   1.000
_cell.length_c   1.000
_cell.angle_alpha   90.00
_cell.angle_beta   90.00
_cell.angle_gamma   90.00
#
_symmetry.space_group_name_H-M   'P 1'
#
loop_
_entity.id
_entity.type
_entity.pdbx_description
1 polymer ?
#
loop_
_entity_poly.entity_id
_entity_poly.type
_entity_poly.pdbx_seq_one_letter_code
_entity_poly.pdbx_strand_id
1 'polypeptide(L)' 'MAEKGKSVNALMKHIRGEHHIDSYGSRNKQDLLNMGYFHAYKAYKFIRLVPKPYKKC' A
#
# COMPACT_ATOMS: atom_id res chain seq x y z
N MET A 1 2.48 15.34 -17.13
CA MET A 1 1.44 14.47 -16.53
C MET A 1 2.00 13.95 -15.21
N ALA A 2 1.65 14.56 -14.07
CA ALA A 2 2.16 14.13 -12.77
C ALA A 2 1.40 12.89 -12.30
N GLU A 3 2.06 11.75 -12.23
CA GLU A 3 1.43 10.48 -11.87
C GLU A 3 0.90 10.54 -10.43
N LYS A 4 -0.44 10.48 -10.29
CA LYS A 4 -1.14 10.41 -9.00
C LYS A 4 -0.66 9.17 -8.24
N GLY A 5 -0.16 9.36 -7.01
CA GLY A 5 0.07 8.26 -6.06
C GLY A 5 1.47 7.64 -6.00
N LYS A 6 2.45 8.12 -6.77
CA LYS A 6 3.82 7.56 -6.69
C LYS A 6 4.56 7.82 -5.38
N SER A 7 4.19 8.88 -4.65
CA SER A 7 4.77 9.20 -3.34
C SER A 7 3.71 9.13 -2.24
N VAL A 8 4.12 8.74 -1.04
CA VAL A 8 3.23 8.64 0.14
C VAL A 8 2.50 9.96 0.41
N ASN A 9 3.19 11.09 0.19
CA ASN A 9 2.59 12.41 0.37
C ASN A 9 1.50 12.71 -0.68
N ALA A 10 1.71 12.30 -1.94
CA ALA A 10 0.71 12.42 -2.99
C ALA A 10 -0.51 11.52 -2.72
N LEU A 11 -0.27 10.31 -2.21
CA LEU A 11 -1.34 9.41 -1.76
C LEU A 11 -2.15 10.03 -0.61
N MET A 12 -1.50 10.55 0.43
CA MET A 12 -2.20 11.25 1.52
C MET A 12 -2.99 12.45 1.02
N LYS A 13 -2.45 13.24 0.08
CA LYS A 13 -3.17 14.37 -0.54
C LYS A 13 -4.43 13.89 -1.27
N HIS A 14 -4.33 12.79 -2.02
CA HIS A 14 -5.47 12.21 -2.74
C HIS A 14 -6.55 11.69 -1.78
N ILE A 15 -6.15 11.00 -0.71
CA ILE A 15 -7.07 10.51 0.32
C ILE A 15 -7.83 11.67 0.99
N ARG A 16 -7.15 12.80 1.27
CA ARG A 16 -7.82 13.99 1.81
C ARG A 16 -8.83 14.59 0.82
N GLY A 17 -8.45 14.68 -0.46
CA GLY A 17 -9.26 15.34 -1.49
C GLY A 17 -10.49 14.55 -1.92
N GLU A 18 -10.35 13.25 -2.13
CA GLU A 18 -11.41 12.41 -2.69
C GLU A 18 -12.20 11.65 -1.61
N HIS A 19 -11.54 11.29 -0.50
CA HIS A 19 -12.14 10.48 0.55
C HIS A 19 -12.42 11.26 1.84
N HIS A 20 -12.10 12.55 1.89
CA HIS A 20 -12.34 13.44 3.04
C HIS A 20 -11.80 12.89 4.38
N ILE A 21 -10.71 12.12 4.34
CA ILE A 21 -10.05 11.60 5.54
C ILE A 21 -8.93 12.55 5.95
N ASP A 22 -9.08 13.14 7.13
CA ASP A 22 -8.15 14.09 7.74
C ASP A 22 -6.85 13.41 8.22
N SER A 23 -6.01 13.04 7.26
CA SER A 23 -4.75 12.34 7.49
C SER A 23 -3.57 13.32 7.59
N TYR A 24 -3.51 14.12 8.66
CA TYR A 24 -2.44 15.10 8.87
C TYR A 24 -1.26 14.56 9.69
N GLY A 25 -0.04 15.02 9.39
CA GLY A 25 1.15 14.75 10.22
C GLY A 25 1.97 13.51 9.86
N SER A 26 3.13 13.39 10.51
CA SER A 26 4.12 12.32 10.32
C SER A 26 3.65 10.97 10.85
N ARG A 27 2.85 10.95 11.91
CA ARG A 27 2.31 9.73 12.52
C ARG A 27 1.35 9.01 11.57
N ASN A 28 0.37 9.72 11.00
CA ASN A 28 -0.56 9.16 10.01
C ASN A 28 0.16 8.63 8.77
N LYS A 29 1.23 9.32 8.34
CA LYS A 29 2.12 8.85 7.27
C LYS A 29 2.79 7.53 7.63
N GLN A 30 3.31 7.42 8.85
CA GLN A 30 3.98 6.22 9.33
C GLN A 30 3.01 5.04 9.49
N ASP A 31 1.81 5.29 10.01
CA ASP A 31 0.76 4.27 10.13
C ASP A 31 0.32 3.75 8.75
N LEU A 32 0.17 4.63 7.75
CA LEU A 32 -0.13 4.24 6.37
C LEU A 32 0.96 3.35 5.77
N LEU A 33 2.23 3.70 6.00
CA LEU A 33 3.37 2.89 5.57
C LEU A 33 3.40 1.53 6.27
N ASN A 34 3.22 1.51 7.59
CA ASN A 34 3.19 0.29 8.39
C ASN A 34 2.09 -0.66 7.91
N MET A 35 0.89 -0.14 7.61
CA MET A 35 -0.20 -0.91 7.01
C MET A 35 0.18 -1.48 5.64
N GLY A 36 0.80 -0.68 4.77
CA GLY A 36 1.29 -1.14 3.46
C GLY A 36 2.32 -2.26 3.57
N TYR A 37 3.31 -2.11 4.45
CA TYR A 37 4.34 -3.13 4.70
C TYR A 37 3.75 -4.42 5.26
N PHE A 38 2.81 -4.31 6.20
CA PHE A 38 2.09 -5.47 6.73
C PHE A 38 1.34 -6.23 5.63
N HIS A 39 0.65 -5.52 4.74
CA HIS A 39 -0.07 -6.13 3.62
C HIS A 39 0.86 -6.82 2.64
N ALA A 40 1.99 -6.19 2.30
CA ALA A 40 3.01 -6.78 1.44
C ALA A 40 3.60 -8.07 2.03
N TYR A 41 3.88 -8.07 3.34
CA TYR A 41 4.35 -9.26 4.05
C TYR A 41 3.33 -10.40 4.06
N LYS A 42 2.05 -10.09 4.29
CA LYS A 42 0.95 -11.06 4.25
C LYS A 42 0.81 -11.68 2.86
N ALA A 43 0.85 -10.87 1.80
CA ALA A 43 0.80 -11.35 0.42
C ALA A 43 2.02 -12.21 0.07
N TYR A 44 3.22 -11.79 0.47
CA TYR A 44 4.45 -12.56 0.29
C TYR A 44 4.36 -13.95 0.96
N LYS A 45 3.84 -14.01 2.19
CA LYS A 45 3.56 -15.29 2.86
C LYS A 45 2.61 -16.15 2.06
N PHE A 46 1.49 -15.60 1.58
CA PHE A 46 0.53 -16.36 0.79
C PHE A 46 1.15 -16.92 -0.49
N ILE A 47 1.89 -16.10 -1.25
CA ILE A 47 2.57 -16.54 -2.49
C ILE A 47 3.60 -17.63 -2.22
N ARG A 48 4.29 -17.60 -1.07
CA ARG A 48 5.24 -18.65 -0.69
C ARG A 48 4.59 -19.92 -0.17
N LEU A 49 3.42 -19.80 0.46
CA LEU A 49 2.69 -20.92 1.03
C LEU A 49 1.79 -21.61 0.00
N VAL A 50 1.39 -20.91 -1.06
CA VAL A 50 0.74 -21.52 -2.21
C VAL A 50 1.83 -22.21 -3.04
N PRO A 51 1.86 -23.56 -3.11
CA PRO A 51 2.75 -24.24 -4.04
C PRO A 51 2.45 -23.70 -5.43
N LYS A 52 3.50 -23.27 -6.16
CA LYS A 52 3.33 -22.75 -7.52
C LYS A 52 2.46 -23.74 -8.29
N PRO A 53 1.36 -23.31 -8.93
CA PRO A 53 0.59 -24.20 -9.78
C PRO A 53 1.59 -24.80 -10.75
N TYR A 54 1.69 -26.13 -10.73
CA TYR A 54 2.74 -26.85 -11.43
C TYR A 54 2.77 -26.33 -12.88
N LYS A 55 3.94 -25.90 -13.34
CA LYS A 55 4.14 -25.61 -14.75
C LYS A 55 4.02 -26.94 -15.47
N LYS A 56 2.88 -27.19 -16.10
CA LYS A 56 2.77 -28.22 -17.14
C LYS A 56 3.63 -27.74 -18.30
N CYS A 57 4.74 -28.46 -18.52
CA CYS A 57 5.58 -28.33 -19.70
C CYS A 57 4.73 -28.46 -20.97
#